data_AF-A0A2A7AM92-F1
#
_entry.id   AF-A0A2A7AM92-F1
#
_cell.length_a   1.000
_cell.length_b   1.000
_cell.length_c   1.000
_cell.angle_alpha   90.00
_cell.angle_beta   90.00
_cell.angle_gamma   90.00
#
_symmetry.space_group_name_H-M   'P 1'
#
loop_
_entity.id
_entity.type
_entity.pdbx_description
1 polymer ?
#
loop_
_entity_poly.entity_id
_entity_poly.type
_entity_poly.pdbx_seq_one_letter_code
_entity_poly.pdbx_strand_id
1 'polypeptide(L)'
;MKLVKCGKIAVASLCMVAILAGAAMPALAISPAGYTSLAQLEKENEVTTPEQVEAQINQIGPITLESATAIANAQGAYDSLPDEWKAMVSNYETLKLATEELEDLQVENLTEKLSKSLYKEHDDVENFDIYYWSKWPLSTQTTFILPYFCVKNDEIQPIRLIYTYYGRNWIFWNSIVYSVDGEVYKKYFNTESSQKVLKEIGSNYTAVWEVRDEIADPVEIEMLKKSVSAKKAVYRFKGSDSQYDYQMSSYQNDREAITKVLDAYESLMAVSPNVQKRVLENLESHKVESKFINIAY
;
A
#
# COMPACT_ATOMS: atom_id res chain seq x y z
N MET A 1 52.30 -13.41 -31.92
CA MET A 1 51.05 -14.10 -32.29
C MET A 1 50.11 -14.01 -31.10
N LYS A 2 49.12 -13.11 -31.16
CA LYS A 2 48.11 -12.91 -30.10
C LYS A 2 47.07 -14.02 -30.21
N LEU A 3 46.71 -14.66 -29.10
CA LEU A 3 45.50 -15.48 -28.98
C LEU A 3 44.72 -15.00 -27.76
N VAL A 4 43.50 -14.56 -28.04
CA VAL A 4 42.54 -13.93 -27.13
C VAL A 4 41.73 -14.99 -26.41
N LYS A 5 41.52 -14.79 -25.10
CA LYS A 5 40.57 -15.52 -24.23
C LYS A 5 39.13 -15.24 -24.65
N CYS A 6 38.25 -16.23 -24.53
CA CYS A 6 36.82 -15.98 -24.38
C CYS A 6 36.26 -16.87 -23.25
N GLY A 7 35.89 -16.22 -22.15
CA GLY A 7 35.23 -16.83 -21.00
C GLY A 7 33.71 -16.83 -21.20
N LYS A 8 33.04 -17.87 -20.69
CA LYS A 8 31.59 -17.95 -20.58
C LYS A 8 31.20 -17.42 -19.19
N ILE A 9 30.33 -16.42 -19.13
CA ILE A 9 29.56 -16.11 -17.92
C ILE A 9 28.09 -16.25 -18.30
N ALA A 10 27.40 -17.12 -17.56
CA ALA A 10 25.96 -17.29 -17.62
C ALA A 10 25.32 -16.22 -16.73
N VAL A 11 24.24 -15.59 -17.21
CA VAL A 11 23.31 -14.84 -16.36
C VAL A 11 21.90 -15.32 -16.67
N ALA A 12 21.30 -15.91 -15.65
CA ALA A 12 19.89 -16.25 -15.58
C ALA A 12 19.16 -15.09 -14.89
N SER A 13 18.15 -14.53 -15.53
CA SER A 13 17.09 -13.76 -14.89
C SER A 13 15.81 -13.94 -15.69
N LEU A 14 14.85 -14.65 -15.10
CA LEU A 14 13.50 -14.85 -15.63
C LEU A 14 12.53 -14.35 -14.55
N CYS A 15 11.77 -13.30 -14.84
CA CYS A 15 10.57 -12.93 -14.10
C CYS A 15 9.34 -13.26 -14.95
N MET A 16 8.37 -13.92 -14.30
CA MET A 16 7.07 -14.38 -14.81
C MET A 16 6.17 -13.17 -15.21
N VAL A 17 5.05 -13.23 -15.96
CA VAL A 17 3.93 -14.18 -16.11
C VAL A 17 3.19 -13.84 -17.42
N ALA A 18 2.75 -14.83 -18.20
CA ALA A 18 1.50 -14.74 -18.99
C ALA A 18 0.95 -16.15 -19.28
N ILE A 19 -0.35 -16.32 -19.02
CA ILE A 19 -1.08 -17.59 -18.94
C ILE A 19 -1.61 -18.05 -20.32
N LEU A 20 -1.68 -19.38 -20.45
CA LEU A 20 -2.22 -20.25 -21.49
C LEU A 20 -3.32 -19.71 -22.43
N ALA A 21 -3.14 -19.99 -23.74
CA ALA A 21 -4.20 -20.49 -24.61
C ALA A 21 -3.61 -21.57 -25.55
N GLY A 22 -4.23 -22.75 -25.55
CA GLY A 22 -3.74 -23.92 -26.28
C GLY A 22 -4.03 -23.88 -27.77
N ALA A 23 -3.06 -24.32 -28.57
CA ALA A 23 -3.27 -24.89 -29.91
C ALA A 23 -2.08 -25.81 -30.24
N ALA A 24 -2.39 -26.91 -30.92
CA ALA A 24 -1.55 -28.09 -31.10
C ALA A 24 -0.24 -27.86 -31.88
N MET A 25 0.81 -28.58 -31.48
CA MET A 25 2.03 -28.75 -32.28
C MET A 25 1.73 -29.55 -33.55
N PRO A 26 2.35 -29.18 -34.69
CA PRO A 26 2.92 -30.21 -35.54
C PRO A 26 4.37 -29.92 -35.97
N ALA A 27 5.15 -30.99 -35.89
CA ALA A 27 6.23 -31.42 -36.79
C ALA A 27 7.44 -30.49 -37.02
N LEU A 28 8.57 -30.95 -36.47
CA LEU A 28 9.93 -30.71 -36.97
C LEU A 28 9.98 -30.75 -38.51
N ALA A 29 10.33 -29.63 -39.12
CA ALA A 29 10.92 -29.58 -40.46
C ALA A 29 12.33 -28.99 -40.33
N ILE A 30 13.33 -29.85 -40.42
CA ILE A 30 14.75 -29.51 -40.54
C ILE A 30 15.00 -29.01 -41.98
N SER A 31 15.53 -27.80 -42.12
CA SER A 31 16.09 -27.27 -43.39
C SER A 31 17.10 -26.14 -43.07
N PRO A 32 18.15 -25.95 -43.88
CA PRO A 32 19.52 -25.81 -43.39
C PRO A 32 19.97 -24.39 -43.08
N ALA A 33 20.87 -24.30 -42.09
CA ALA A 33 21.96 -23.34 -41.96
C ALA A 33 21.80 -21.98 -42.66
N GLY A 34 20.91 -21.13 -42.14
CA GLY A 34 21.11 -19.69 -42.21
C GLY A 34 21.94 -19.29 -41.01
N TYR A 35 23.22 -18.93 -41.22
CA TYR A 35 23.95 -18.18 -40.21
C TYR A 35 23.22 -16.85 -40.04
N THR A 36 22.39 -16.72 -39.00
CA THR A 36 22.10 -15.41 -38.41
C THR A 36 23.46 -14.84 -38.08
N SER A 37 23.89 -13.82 -38.83
CA SER A 37 25.15 -13.16 -38.54
C SER A 37 25.07 -12.59 -37.12
N LEU A 38 26.18 -12.57 -36.38
CA LEU A 38 26.25 -11.91 -35.07
C LEU A 38 25.68 -10.47 -35.12
N ALA A 39 25.81 -9.81 -36.29
CA ALA A 39 25.23 -8.50 -36.59
C ALA A 39 23.69 -8.44 -36.59
N GLN A 40 22.97 -9.56 -36.75
CA GLN A 40 21.51 -9.63 -36.62
C GLN A 40 21.04 -9.87 -35.18
N LEU A 41 21.88 -10.47 -34.31
CA LEU A 41 21.61 -10.58 -32.88
C LEU A 41 21.98 -9.30 -32.11
N GLU A 42 22.87 -8.47 -32.65
CA GLU A 42 23.23 -7.16 -32.09
C GLU A 42 22.15 -6.08 -32.33
N LYS A 43 21.15 -6.33 -33.18
CA LYS A 43 20.09 -5.35 -33.48
C LYS A 43 18.91 -5.37 -32.50
N GLU A 44 18.92 -6.24 -31.49
CA GLU A 44 17.86 -6.37 -30.47
C GLU A 44 18.34 -6.26 -29.02
N ASN A 45 19.63 -6.00 -28.78
CA ASN A 45 20.15 -5.58 -27.48
C ASN A 45 20.87 -4.24 -27.66
N GLU A 46 20.11 -3.16 -27.82
CA GLU A 46 20.69 -1.82 -27.77
C GLU A 46 21.22 -1.60 -26.35
N VAL A 47 22.52 -1.87 -26.16
CA VAL A 47 23.19 -1.65 -24.88
C VAL A 47 23.08 -0.16 -24.60
N THR A 48 22.45 0.19 -23.48
CA THR A 48 22.37 1.57 -23.03
C THR A 48 23.79 2.15 -22.96
N THR A 49 24.07 3.21 -23.71
CA THR A 49 25.39 3.88 -23.71
C THR A 49 25.41 5.06 -22.73
N PRO A 50 26.59 5.50 -22.27
CA PRO A 50 26.70 6.71 -21.46
C PRO A 50 26.01 7.92 -22.11
N GLU A 51 26.19 8.12 -23.41
CA GLU A 51 25.62 9.26 -24.14
C GLU A 51 24.09 9.21 -24.19
N GLN A 52 23.50 8.01 -24.25
CA GLN A 52 22.04 7.84 -24.17
C GLN A 52 21.52 8.22 -22.79
N VAL A 53 22.23 7.84 -21.72
CA VAL A 53 21.88 8.25 -20.35
C VAL A 53 22.04 9.76 -20.18
N GLU A 54 23.14 10.35 -20.65
CA GLU A 54 23.35 11.79 -20.61
C GLU A 54 22.23 12.55 -21.35
N ALA A 55 21.80 12.05 -22.51
CA ALA A 55 20.70 12.63 -23.27
C ALA A 55 19.36 12.56 -22.51
N GLN A 56 19.07 11.45 -21.82
CA GLN A 56 17.88 11.32 -20.97
C GLN A 56 17.93 12.32 -19.81
N ILE A 57 19.08 12.45 -19.15
CA ILE A 57 19.26 13.41 -18.06
C ILE A 57 19.06 14.85 -18.56
N ASN A 58 19.60 15.19 -19.73
CA ASN A 58 19.44 16.53 -20.32
C ASN A 58 18.00 16.85 -20.76
N GLN A 59 17.16 15.83 -20.93
CA GLN A 59 15.73 16.00 -21.25
C GLN A 59 14.88 16.21 -19.99
N ILE A 60 15.43 15.99 -18.79
CA ILE A 60 14.76 16.33 -17.54
C ILE A 60 14.64 17.85 -17.50
N GLY A 61 13.43 18.34 -17.75
CA GLY A 61 13.08 19.75 -17.66
C GLY A 61 13.00 20.22 -16.20
N PRO A 62 12.26 21.32 -15.93
CA PRO A 62 11.98 21.74 -14.55
C PRO A 62 11.41 20.59 -13.72
N ILE A 63 11.90 20.43 -12.48
CA ILE A 63 11.49 19.33 -11.61
C ILE A 63 10.10 19.61 -11.05
N THR A 64 9.19 18.69 -11.31
CA THR A 64 7.81 18.69 -10.81
C THR A 64 7.45 17.26 -10.42
N LEU A 65 6.30 17.05 -9.78
CA LEU A 65 5.83 15.69 -9.45
C LEU A 65 5.69 14.79 -10.70
N GLU A 66 5.36 15.37 -11.86
CA GLU A 66 5.23 14.66 -13.14
C GLU A 66 6.59 14.18 -13.68
N SER A 67 7.70 14.74 -13.19
CA SER A 67 9.06 14.34 -13.58
C SER A 67 9.45 12.95 -13.06
N ALA A 68 8.67 12.34 -12.16
CA ALA A 68 8.97 11.06 -11.53
C ALA A 68 9.30 9.93 -12.51
N THR A 69 8.53 9.80 -13.60
CA THR A 69 8.79 8.75 -14.60
C THR A 69 10.07 9.02 -15.38
N ALA A 70 10.34 10.27 -15.77
CA ALA A 70 11.54 10.63 -16.52
C ALA A 70 12.81 10.40 -15.70
N ILE A 71 12.79 10.80 -14.42
CA ILE A 71 13.90 10.63 -13.48
C ILE A 71 14.12 9.13 -13.19
N ALA A 72 13.05 8.37 -12.92
CA ALA A 72 13.16 6.93 -12.69
C ALA A 72 13.72 6.18 -13.91
N ASN A 73 13.32 6.58 -15.13
CA ASN A 73 13.86 5.99 -16.36
C ASN A 73 15.35 6.32 -16.53
N ALA A 74 15.76 7.57 -16.31
CA ALA A 74 17.17 7.97 -16.39
C ALA A 74 18.03 7.27 -15.33
N GLN A 75 17.51 7.13 -14.10
CA GLN A 75 18.16 6.39 -13.02
C GLN A 75 18.28 4.91 -13.34
N GLY A 76 17.21 4.27 -13.84
CA GLY A 76 17.24 2.88 -14.28
C GLY A 76 18.21 2.64 -15.44
N ALA A 77 18.28 3.57 -16.40
CA ALA A 77 19.23 3.53 -17.51
C ALA A 77 20.68 3.64 -17.01
N TYR A 78 20.96 4.61 -16.12
CA TYR A 78 22.26 4.73 -15.47
C TYR A 78 22.64 3.48 -14.69
N ASP A 79 21.73 2.94 -13.87
CA ASP A 79 21.97 1.78 -13.01
C ASP A 79 22.27 0.51 -13.80
N SER A 80 21.71 0.40 -15.01
CA SER A 80 21.97 -0.70 -15.94
C SER A 80 23.34 -0.65 -16.62
N LEU A 81 24.03 0.50 -16.59
CA LEU A 81 25.38 0.64 -17.15
C LEU A 81 26.40 -0.18 -16.34
N PRO A 82 27.40 -0.79 -16.99
CA PRO A 82 28.60 -1.28 -16.31
C PRO A 82 29.33 -0.16 -15.56
N ASP A 83 30.05 -0.49 -14.49
CA ASP A 83 30.75 0.52 -13.65
C ASP A 83 31.72 1.40 -14.45
N GLU A 84 32.40 0.82 -15.45
CA GLU A 84 33.30 1.55 -16.36
C GLU A 84 32.56 2.66 -17.13
N TRP A 85 31.30 2.43 -17.48
CA TRP A 85 30.47 3.33 -18.28
C TRP A 85 29.73 4.35 -17.41
N LYS A 86 29.38 3.99 -16.17
CA LYS A 86 28.84 4.94 -15.18
C LYS A 86 29.78 6.12 -14.97
N ALA A 87 31.09 5.86 -14.89
CA ALA A 87 32.11 6.90 -14.76
C ALA A 87 32.22 7.85 -15.96
N MET A 88 31.64 7.49 -17.11
CA MET A 88 31.64 8.30 -18.33
C MET A 88 30.43 9.23 -18.43
N VAL A 89 29.39 9.05 -17.59
CA VAL A 89 28.20 9.91 -17.57
C VAL A 89 28.53 11.21 -16.84
N SER A 90 28.86 12.25 -17.60
CA SER A 90 29.39 13.52 -17.08
C SER A 90 28.37 14.37 -16.33
N ASN A 91 27.07 14.18 -16.59
CA ASN A 91 25.97 14.92 -15.98
C ASN A 91 25.20 14.13 -14.90
N TYR A 92 25.79 13.05 -14.37
CA TYR A 92 25.16 12.25 -13.31
C TYR A 92 24.77 13.09 -12.07
N GLU A 93 25.55 14.12 -11.72
CA GLU A 93 25.21 15.02 -10.62
C GLU A 93 23.87 15.75 -10.86
N THR A 94 23.54 16.06 -12.12
CA THR A 94 22.24 16.65 -12.47
C THR A 94 21.09 15.69 -12.20
N LEU A 95 21.26 14.39 -12.49
CA LEU A 95 20.26 13.36 -12.18
C LEU A 95 20.07 13.20 -10.67
N LYS A 96 21.18 13.22 -9.91
CA LYS A 96 21.13 13.13 -8.45
C LYS A 96 20.37 14.31 -7.84
N LEU A 97 20.71 15.54 -8.22
CA LEU A 97 20.02 16.74 -7.75
C LEU A 97 18.53 16.74 -8.15
N ALA A 98 18.22 16.31 -9.38
CA ALA A 98 16.83 16.16 -9.83
C ALA A 98 16.04 15.15 -8.98
N THR A 99 16.69 14.05 -8.59
CA THR A 99 16.09 13.04 -7.71
C THR A 99 15.84 13.60 -6.32
N GLU A 100 16.82 14.26 -5.71
CA GLU A 100 16.69 14.91 -4.40
C GLU A 100 15.57 15.97 -4.41
N GLU A 101 15.52 16.83 -5.43
CA GLU A 101 14.46 17.84 -5.58
C GLU A 101 13.07 17.22 -5.76
N LEU A 102 12.95 16.13 -6.53
CA LEU A 102 11.69 15.41 -6.66
C LEU A 102 11.26 14.80 -5.32
N GLU A 103 12.18 14.18 -4.58
CA GLU A 103 11.88 13.62 -3.26
C GLU A 103 11.40 14.72 -2.30
N ASP A 104 12.01 15.90 -2.31
CA ASP A 104 11.58 17.06 -1.51
C ASP A 104 10.15 17.50 -1.86
N LEU A 105 9.82 17.62 -3.14
CA LEU A 105 8.48 17.95 -3.61
C LEU A 105 7.45 16.89 -3.19
N GLN A 106 7.81 15.61 -3.27
CA GLN A 106 6.95 14.52 -2.83
C GLN A 106 6.72 14.57 -1.32
N VAL A 107 7.77 14.82 -0.52
CA VAL A 107 7.66 14.96 0.94
C VAL A 107 6.74 16.12 1.31
N GLU A 108 6.93 17.30 0.72
CA GLU A 108 6.09 18.47 0.99
C GLU A 108 4.62 18.20 0.65
N ASN A 109 4.36 17.72 -0.57
CA ASN A 109 3.01 17.47 -1.05
C ASN A 109 2.28 16.41 -0.22
N LEU A 110 2.93 15.28 0.06
CA LEU A 110 2.35 14.19 0.83
C LEU A 110 2.15 14.59 2.29
N THR A 111 3.12 15.24 2.93
CA THR A 111 2.97 15.71 4.31
C THR A 111 1.77 16.65 4.45
N GLU A 112 1.60 17.59 3.52
CA GLU A 112 0.46 18.52 3.53
C GLU A 112 -0.88 17.77 3.36
N LYS A 113 -0.93 16.83 2.40
CA LYS A 113 -2.13 16.01 2.13
C LYS A 113 -2.51 15.16 3.34
N LEU A 114 -1.53 14.48 3.94
CA LEU A 114 -1.74 13.54 5.03
C LEU A 114 -2.08 14.25 6.35
N SER A 115 -1.43 15.38 6.67
CA SER A 115 -1.72 16.16 7.88
C SER A 115 -3.17 16.66 7.96
N LYS A 116 -3.84 16.84 6.82
CA LYS A 116 -5.26 17.23 6.77
C LYS A 116 -6.21 16.06 7.01
N SER A 117 -5.75 14.85 6.75
CA SER A 117 -6.59 13.65 6.64
C SER A 117 -6.37 12.66 7.79
N LEU A 118 -5.18 12.64 8.36
CA LEU A 118 -4.76 11.71 9.38
C LEU A 118 -4.32 12.43 10.65
N TYR A 119 -4.31 11.71 11.76
CA TYR A 119 -3.49 12.05 12.91
C TYR A 119 -2.56 10.90 13.27
N LYS A 120 -1.45 11.25 13.92
CA LYS A 120 -0.47 10.31 14.46
C LYS A 120 -0.63 10.20 15.98
N GLU A 121 -0.60 8.97 16.47
CA GLU A 121 -0.50 8.62 17.88
C GLU A 121 0.72 7.74 18.09
N HIS A 122 1.55 8.05 19.08
CA HIS A 122 2.76 7.31 19.39
C HIS A 122 2.55 6.45 20.63
N ASP A 123 2.89 5.17 20.57
CA ASP A 123 2.94 4.28 21.72
C ASP A 123 4.38 4.25 22.28
N ASP A 124 4.58 4.89 23.45
CA ASP A 124 5.88 4.96 24.12
C ASP A 124 6.36 3.61 24.67
N VAL A 125 5.47 2.64 24.90
CA VAL A 125 5.80 1.36 25.55
C VAL A 125 6.31 0.36 24.54
N GLU A 126 5.61 0.23 23.43
CA GLU A 126 5.92 -0.72 22.35
C GLU A 126 6.64 -0.08 21.17
N ASN A 127 6.83 1.25 21.23
CA ASN A 127 7.61 2.06 20.30
C ASN A 127 7.15 1.91 18.84
N PHE A 128 5.91 2.31 18.59
CA PHE A 128 5.33 2.37 17.25
C PHE A 128 4.39 3.58 17.10
N ASP A 129 4.18 4.01 15.87
CA ASP A 129 3.23 5.06 15.53
C ASP A 129 1.96 4.45 14.93
N ILE A 130 0.81 5.07 15.20
CA ILE A 130 -0.50 4.71 14.69
C ILE A 130 -1.08 5.87 13.91
N TYR A 131 -1.63 5.57 12.74
CA TYR A 131 -2.21 6.53 11.83
C TYR A 131 -3.69 6.23 11.62
N TYR A 132 -4.52 7.11 12.16
CA TYR A 132 -5.97 7.05 12.02
C TYR A 132 -6.46 8.22 11.17
N TRP A 133 -7.69 8.10 10.67
CA TRP A 133 -8.42 9.24 10.11
C TRP A 133 -8.60 10.37 11.13
N SER A 134 -8.45 11.63 10.72
CA SER A 134 -8.47 12.82 11.60
C SER A 134 -9.74 13.03 12.41
N LYS A 135 -10.86 12.41 12.02
CA LYS A 135 -12.14 12.45 12.75
C LYS A 135 -12.55 11.07 13.27
N TRP A 136 -11.57 10.21 13.56
CA TRP A 136 -11.78 8.88 14.14
C TRP A 136 -12.78 8.91 15.31
N PRO A 137 -13.63 7.88 15.48
CA PRO A 137 -14.51 7.79 16.64
C PRO A 137 -13.76 7.98 17.97
N LEU A 138 -14.17 8.98 18.76
CA LEU A 138 -13.64 9.21 20.10
C LEU A 138 -13.90 8.04 21.06
N SER A 139 -14.76 7.10 20.71
CA SER A 139 -14.90 5.88 21.49
C SER A 139 -15.35 4.73 20.62
N THR A 140 -15.05 3.54 21.09
CA THR A 140 -15.53 2.27 20.56
C THR A 140 -16.96 1.93 21.02
N GLN A 141 -17.65 2.80 21.79
CA GLN A 141 -19.06 2.62 22.15
C GLN A 141 -20.00 3.00 20.99
N THR A 142 -19.61 2.64 19.78
CA THR A 142 -20.36 2.82 18.55
C THR A 142 -19.99 1.69 17.59
N THR A 143 -20.95 1.28 16.76
CA THR A 143 -20.71 0.22 15.78
C THR A 143 -20.02 0.80 14.56
N PHE A 144 -18.86 0.26 14.19
CA PHE A 144 -18.12 0.62 12.97
C PHE A 144 -17.11 -0.47 12.57
N ILE A 145 -16.66 -0.41 11.32
CA ILE A 145 -15.54 -1.19 10.80
C ILE A 145 -14.64 -0.22 10.04
N LEU A 146 -13.54 0.22 10.65
CA LEU A 146 -12.70 1.30 10.11
C LEU A 146 -11.23 0.90 10.01
N PRO A 147 -10.55 1.25 8.90
CA PRO A 147 -9.15 0.92 8.68
C PRO A 147 -8.21 1.89 9.39
N TYR A 148 -7.04 1.41 9.77
CA TYR A 148 -5.90 2.21 10.21
C TYR A 148 -4.61 1.48 9.85
N PHE A 149 -3.45 2.11 10.02
CA PHE A 149 -2.16 1.43 9.89
C PHE A 149 -1.17 1.90 10.95
N CYS A 150 -0.13 1.10 11.14
CA CYS A 150 0.95 1.39 12.08
C CYS A 150 2.27 1.53 11.33
N VAL A 151 3.22 2.21 11.96
CA VAL A 151 4.63 2.21 11.58
C VAL A 151 5.42 1.69 12.76
N LYS A 152 6.18 0.62 12.54
CA LYS A 152 7.01 -0.02 13.57
C LYS A 152 8.38 -0.31 12.97
N ASN A 153 9.45 0.10 13.66
CA ASN A 153 10.83 -0.04 13.16
C ASN A 153 11.04 0.56 11.76
N ASP A 154 10.53 1.77 11.51
CA ASP A 154 10.54 2.45 10.20
C ASP A 154 9.78 1.71 9.07
N GLU A 155 9.01 0.67 9.38
CA GLU A 155 8.25 -0.11 8.41
C GLU A 155 6.74 0.11 8.56
N ILE A 156 6.09 0.49 7.47
CA ILE A 156 4.63 0.57 7.37
C ILE A 156 4.04 -0.85 7.44
N GLN A 157 3.24 -1.09 8.46
CA GLN A 157 2.60 -2.38 8.70
C GLN A 157 1.36 -2.55 7.81
N PRO A 158 0.92 -3.79 7.52
CA PRO A 158 -0.33 -4.03 6.79
C PRO A 158 -1.53 -3.29 7.39
N ILE A 159 -2.47 -2.86 6.54
CA ILE A 159 -3.73 -2.25 6.99
C ILE A 159 -4.40 -3.16 8.04
N ARG A 160 -4.85 -2.55 9.12
CA ARG A 160 -5.63 -3.19 10.17
C ARG A 160 -7.04 -2.60 10.19
N LEU A 161 -7.99 -3.37 10.69
CA LEU A 161 -9.37 -2.95 10.86
C LEU A 161 -9.77 -3.11 12.31
N ILE A 162 -10.33 -2.05 12.88
CA ILE A 162 -11.09 -2.18 14.12
C ILE A 162 -12.52 -2.48 13.76
N TYR A 163 -13.01 -3.60 14.29
CA TYR A 163 -14.39 -4.02 14.22
C TYR A 163 -14.99 -3.79 15.59
N THR A 164 -16.03 -2.97 15.66
CA THR A 164 -16.75 -2.77 16.91
C THR A 164 -18.22 -2.94 16.67
N TYR A 165 -18.84 -3.77 17.51
CA TYR A 165 -20.27 -3.83 17.69
C TYR A 165 -20.61 -3.28 19.07
N TYR A 166 -21.47 -2.28 19.09
CA TYR A 166 -22.04 -1.72 20.30
C TYR A 166 -23.56 -1.72 20.19
N GLY A 167 -24.21 -2.48 21.07
CA GLY A 167 -25.64 -2.72 20.99
C GLY A 167 -26.24 -3.26 22.28
N ARG A 168 -27.47 -3.77 22.21
CA ARG A 168 -28.20 -4.29 23.39
C ARG A 168 -28.05 -5.79 23.61
N ASN A 169 -27.78 -6.53 22.55
CA ASN A 169 -27.77 -7.99 22.58
C ASN A 169 -26.40 -8.48 22.11
N TRP A 170 -25.83 -9.45 22.81
CA TRP A 170 -24.64 -10.13 22.32
C TRP A 170 -24.92 -10.79 20.97
N ILE A 171 -24.00 -10.58 20.03
CA ILE A 171 -23.97 -11.30 18.76
C ILE A 171 -23.02 -12.50 18.88
N PHE A 172 -21.95 -12.36 19.68
CA PHE A 172 -20.83 -13.32 19.75
C PHE A 172 -20.31 -13.61 18.35
N TRP A 173 -20.00 -12.54 17.63
CA TRP A 173 -19.68 -12.65 16.22
C TRP A 173 -18.29 -13.27 16.00
N ASN A 174 -18.23 -14.16 15.03
CA ASN A 174 -17.01 -14.85 14.60
C ASN A 174 -16.77 -14.72 13.09
N SER A 175 -17.62 -13.95 12.40
CA SER A 175 -17.40 -13.59 11.01
C SER A 175 -18.00 -12.22 10.68
N ILE A 176 -17.38 -11.53 9.71
CA ILE A 176 -17.98 -10.40 9.01
C ILE A 176 -18.37 -10.85 7.61
N VAL A 177 -19.59 -10.52 7.20
CA VAL A 177 -20.06 -10.71 5.83
C VAL A 177 -20.25 -9.35 5.17
N TYR A 178 -19.44 -9.08 4.15
CA TYR A 178 -19.54 -7.90 3.31
C TYR A 178 -20.54 -8.19 2.19
N SER A 179 -21.50 -7.29 1.99
CA SER A 179 -22.44 -7.33 0.87
C SER A 179 -22.47 -5.96 0.20
N VAL A 180 -21.85 -5.84 -0.96
CA VAL A 180 -21.58 -4.56 -1.64
C VAL A 180 -22.10 -4.64 -3.07
N ASP A 181 -23.19 -3.94 -3.37
CA ASP A 181 -23.89 -3.94 -4.66
C ASP A 181 -24.14 -5.35 -5.26
N GLY A 182 -24.34 -6.33 -4.38
CA GLY A 182 -24.62 -7.74 -4.74
C GLY A 182 -23.40 -8.67 -4.69
N GLU A 183 -22.19 -8.14 -4.60
CA GLU A 183 -20.98 -8.91 -4.34
C GLU A 183 -20.86 -9.26 -2.86
N VAL A 184 -20.46 -10.49 -2.55
CA VAL A 184 -20.38 -10.99 -1.18
C VAL A 184 -19.00 -11.54 -0.87
N TYR A 185 -18.42 -11.07 0.23
CA TYR A 185 -17.18 -11.59 0.82
C TYR A 185 -17.43 -11.94 2.28
N LYS A 186 -16.72 -12.96 2.79
CA LYS A 186 -16.86 -13.43 4.18
C LYS A 186 -15.49 -13.62 4.79
N LYS A 187 -15.25 -12.95 5.92
CA LYS A 187 -14.09 -13.15 6.75
C LYS A 187 -14.48 -13.88 8.02
N TYR A 188 -13.73 -14.92 8.37
CA TYR A 188 -13.89 -15.69 9.59
C TYR A 188 -12.75 -15.39 10.54
N PHE A 189 -13.03 -15.39 11.85
CA PHE A 189 -12.04 -15.17 12.89
C PHE A 189 -11.87 -16.44 13.72
N ASN A 190 -10.61 -16.81 13.98
CA ASN A 190 -10.25 -18.03 14.70
C ASN A 190 -10.09 -17.83 16.22
N THR A 191 -10.04 -16.58 16.66
CA THR A 191 -9.95 -16.17 18.07
C THR A 191 -11.31 -15.65 18.54
N GLU A 192 -11.49 -15.38 19.83
CA GLU A 192 -12.70 -14.69 20.32
C GLU A 192 -12.52 -13.16 20.29
N SER A 193 -13.62 -12.42 20.18
CA SER A 193 -13.61 -10.96 20.31
C SER A 193 -13.35 -10.55 21.75
N SER A 194 -12.78 -9.36 21.95
CA SER A 194 -12.81 -8.72 23.27
C SER A 194 -14.25 -8.30 23.60
N GLN A 195 -14.74 -8.69 24.78
CA GLN A 195 -16.15 -8.58 25.15
C GLN A 195 -16.31 -7.84 26.48
N LYS A 196 -17.18 -6.82 26.53
CA LYS A 196 -17.57 -6.12 27.77
C LYS A 196 -19.07 -5.86 27.87
N VAL A 197 -19.61 -5.90 29.09
CA VAL A 197 -20.94 -5.39 29.43
C VAL A 197 -20.78 -3.98 30.02
N LEU A 198 -21.53 -3.02 29.49
CA LEU A 198 -21.63 -1.67 30.05
C LEU A 198 -23.02 -1.45 30.61
N LYS A 199 -23.11 -1.09 31.89
CA LYS A 199 -24.36 -0.69 32.54
C LYS A 199 -24.28 0.79 32.86
N GLU A 200 -25.24 1.56 32.36
CA GLU A 200 -25.32 2.98 32.67
C GLU A 200 -25.78 3.16 34.13
N ILE A 201 -25.08 4.02 34.88
CA ILE A 201 -25.38 4.27 36.28
C ILE A 201 -26.71 5.03 36.38
N GLY A 202 -27.65 4.49 37.16
CA GLY A 202 -28.96 5.13 37.38
C GLY A 202 -30.01 4.84 36.31
N SER A 203 -29.71 3.97 35.33
CA SER A 203 -30.69 3.51 34.36
C SER A 203 -30.74 1.97 34.29
N ASN A 204 -31.81 1.44 33.69
CA ASN A 204 -31.90 0.02 33.33
C ASN A 204 -31.23 -0.28 31.97
N TYR A 205 -30.54 0.72 31.38
CA TYR A 205 -29.87 0.55 30.11
C TYR A 205 -28.59 -0.27 30.30
N THR A 206 -28.54 -1.40 29.61
CA THR A 206 -27.35 -2.24 29.51
C THR A 206 -27.01 -2.37 28.03
N ALA A 207 -25.75 -2.09 27.71
CA ALA A 207 -25.19 -2.31 26.40
C ALA A 207 -24.11 -3.38 26.47
N VAL A 208 -23.91 -4.04 25.35
CA VAL A 208 -22.80 -4.97 25.12
C VAL A 208 -21.86 -4.35 24.12
N TRP A 209 -20.60 -4.70 24.26
CA TRP A 209 -19.52 -4.18 23.44
C TRP A 209 -18.62 -5.35 23.02
N GLU A 210 -18.54 -5.60 21.72
CA GLU A 210 -17.70 -6.63 21.11
C GLU A 210 -16.70 -5.98 20.16
N VAL A 211 -15.40 -6.19 20.39
CA VAL A 211 -14.32 -5.58 19.60
C VAL A 211 -13.35 -6.61 19.09
N ARG A 212 -12.87 -6.38 17.87
CA ARG A 212 -11.60 -6.95 17.40
C ARG A 212 -10.78 -5.89 16.70
N ASP A 213 -9.50 -6.17 16.66
CA ASP A 213 -8.52 -5.54 15.81
C ASP A 213 -7.77 -6.65 15.07
N GLU A 214 -7.80 -6.62 13.74
CA GLU A 214 -7.23 -7.66 12.90
C GLU A 214 -6.62 -7.05 11.63
N ILE A 215 -5.59 -7.71 11.09
CA ILE A 215 -5.04 -7.38 9.78
C ILE A 215 -6.12 -7.58 8.71
N ALA A 216 -6.28 -6.60 7.83
CA ALA A 216 -7.16 -6.69 6.68
C ALA A 216 -6.50 -7.51 5.57
N ASP A 217 -7.20 -8.54 5.09
CA ASP A 217 -6.71 -9.32 3.95
C ASP A 217 -6.96 -8.57 2.63
N PRO A 218 -6.26 -8.91 1.54
CA PRO A 218 -6.39 -8.19 0.27
C PRO A 218 -7.83 -8.16 -0.29
N VAL A 219 -8.61 -9.23 -0.09
CA VAL A 219 -9.99 -9.30 -0.60
C VAL A 219 -10.90 -8.37 0.21
N GLU A 220 -10.69 -8.31 1.52
CA GLU A 220 -11.37 -7.38 2.41
C GLU A 220 -11.08 -5.92 2.06
N ILE A 221 -9.82 -5.58 1.78
CA ILE A 221 -9.42 -4.23 1.34
C ILE A 221 -10.16 -3.85 0.04
N GLU A 222 -10.24 -4.77 -0.93
CA GLU A 222 -10.99 -4.52 -2.17
C GLU A 222 -12.49 -4.33 -1.92
N MET A 223 -13.08 -5.05 -0.95
CA MET A 223 -14.46 -4.85 -0.54
C MET A 223 -14.68 -3.47 0.12
N LEU A 224 -13.74 -2.99 0.93
CA LEU A 224 -13.80 -1.63 1.49
C LEU A 224 -13.77 -0.57 0.38
N LYS A 225 -12.85 -0.69 -0.57
CA LYS A 225 -12.75 0.22 -1.72
C LYS A 225 -14.03 0.27 -2.53
N LYS A 226 -14.60 -0.90 -2.89
CA LYS A 226 -15.90 -0.99 -3.57
C LYS A 226 -17.01 -0.30 -2.78
N SER A 227 -16.98 -0.47 -1.46
CA SER A 227 -18.03 0.08 -0.60
C SER A 227 -18.04 1.61 -0.58
N VAL A 228 -16.89 2.29 -0.79
CA VAL A 228 -16.81 3.76 -0.80
C VAL A 228 -17.74 4.38 -1.86
N SER A 229 -17.87 3.77 -3.04
CA SER A 229 -18.71 4.27 -4.13
C SER A 229 -20.01 3.48 -4.34
N ALA A 230 -20.17 2.36 -3.63
CA ALA A 230 -21.33 1.48 -3.79
C ALA A 230 -22.66 2.14 -3.43
N LYS A 231 -23.71 1.79 -4.18
CA LYS A 231 -25.09 2.23 -3.91
C LYS A 231 -25.62 1.62 -2.60
N LYS A 232 -25.28 0.35 -2.37
CA LYS A 232 -25.62 -0.41 -1.16
C LYS A 232 -24.40 -1.17 -0.65
N ALA A 233 -23.97 -0.83 0.56
CA ALA A 233 -22.92 -1.54 1.28
C ALA A 233 -23.42 -1.89 2.69
N VAL A 234 -23.46 -3.19 2.98
CA VAL A 234 -23.88 -3.75 4.27
C VAL A 234 -22.80 -4.68 4.78
N TYR A 235 -22.36 -4.46 6.02
CA TYR A 235 -21.45 -5.33 6.72
C TYR A 235 -22.21 -6.03 7.84
N ARG A 236 -22.28 -7.36 7.79
CA ARG A 236 -22.99 -8.15 8.79
C ARG A 236 -22.00 -8.72 9.79
N PHE A 237 -22.16 -8.33 11.05
CA PHE A 237 -21.60 -9.05 12.19
C PHE A 237 -22.40 -10.33 12.37
N LYS A 238 -21.77 -11.49 12.23
CA LYS A 238 -22.46 -12.78 12.29
C LYS A 238 -21.84 -13.67 13.36
N GLY A 239 -22.66 -14.07 14.32
CA GLY A 239 -22.39 -15.15 15.26
C GLY A 239 -23.18 -16.42 14.92
N SER A 240 -23.14 -17.39 15.82
CA SER A 240 -23.82 -18.69 15.64
C SER A 240 -25.34 -18.56 15.62
N ASP A 241 -25.89 -17.79 16.57
CA ASP A 241 -27.34 -17.69 16.81
C ASP A 241 -27.91 -16.28 16.57
N SER A 242 -27.05 -15.31 16.27
CA SER A 242 -27.42 -13.90 16.14
C SER A 242 -26.59 -13.18 15.08
N GLN A 243 -27.14 -12.09 14.55
CA GLN A 243 -26.48 -11.26 13.55
C GLN A 243 -26.92 -9.80 13.66
N TYR A 244 -26.09 -8.89 13.19
CA TYR A 244 -26.38 -7.47 13.09
C TYR A 244 -25.91 -6.93 11.74
N ASP A 245 -26.80 -6.22 11.04
CA ASP A 245 -26.53 -5.61 9.73
C ASP A 245 -26.15 -4.14 9.91
N TYR A 246 -24.86 -3.85 9.78
CA TYR A 246 -24.34 -2.51 9.76
C TYR A 246 -24.42 -1.93 8.34
N GLN A 247 -25.20 -0.88 8.15
CA GLN A 247 -25.24 -0.16 6.88
C GLN A 247 -24.10 0.85 6.89
N MET A 248 -23.27 0.90 5.84
CA MET A 248 -22.15 1.85 5.77
C MET A 248 -22.60 3.32 5.62
N SER A 249 -23.90 3.57 5.52
CA SER A 249 -24.50 4.91 5.64
C SER A 249 -24.86 5.28 7.08
N SER A 250 -24.68 4.37 8.05
CA SER A 250 -25.12 4.55 9.44
C SER A 250 -24.12 5.31 10.31
N TYR A 251 -22.82 5.20 10.05
CA TYR A 251 -21.85 6.12 10.66
C TYR A 251 -21.58 7.29 9.74
N GLN A 252 -21.48 8.47 10.34
CA GLN A 252 -21.62 9.75 9.65
C GLN A 252 -20.61 9.92 8.50
N ASN A 253 -19.48 9.20 8.53
CA ASN A 253 -18.37 9.39 7.60
C ASN A 253 -17.57 8.09 7.29
N ASP A 254 -18.17 6.89 7.35
CA ASP A 254 -17.43 5.62 7.09
C ASP A 254 -16.66 5.66 5.77
N ARG A 255 -17.34 6.15 4.73
CA ARG A 255 -16.78 6.26 3.38
C ARG A 255 -15.59 7.19 3.36
N GLU A 256 -15.68 8.32 4.06
CA GLU A 256 -14.59 9.29 4.16
C GLU A 256 -13.41 8.67 4.92
N ALA A 257 -13.65 8.05 6.08
CA ALA A 257 -12.61 7.41 6.88
C ALA A 257 -11.86 6.33 6.09
N ILE A 258 -12.60 5.41 5.45
CA ILE A 258 -12.02 4.37 4.59
C ILE A 258 -11.21 4.98 3.46
N THR A 259 -11.77 5.97 2.75
CA THR A 259 -11.08 6.66 1.65
C THR A 259 -9.78 7.30 2.14
N LYS A 260 -9.83 8.10 3.20
CA LYS A 260 -8.68 8.87 3.68
C LYS A 260 -7.54 7.98 4.17
N VAL A 261 -7.83 6.89 4.86
CA VAL A 261 -6.80 5.97 5.36
C VAL A 261 -6.21 5.14 4.24
N LEU A 262 -7.04 4.56 3.35
CA LEU A 262 -6.55 3.76 2.23
C LEU A 262 -5.77 4.63 1.23
N ASP A 263 -6.27 5.82 0.89
CA ASP A 263 -5.56 6.76 0.02
C ASP A 263 -4.20 7.15 0.61
N ALA A 264 -4.14 7.35 1.93
CA ALA A 264 -2.90 7.69 2.61
C ALA A 264 -1.88 6.54 2.57
N TYR A 265 -2.34 5.33 2.90
CA TYR A 265 -1.54 4.12 2.84
C TYR A 265 -0.99 3.90 1.43
N GLU A 266 -1.84 3.94 0.41
CA GLU A 266 -1.43 3.77 -0.98
C GLU A 266 -0.49 4.90 -1.45
N SER A 267 -0.72 6.14 -1.02
CA SER A 267 0.17 7.27 -1.36
C SER A 267 1.57 7.09 -0.76
N LEU A 268 1.69 6.56 0.45
CA LEU A 268 2.97 6.22 1.07
C LEU A 268 3.64 5.05 0.34
N MET A 269 2.90 3.99 0.04
CA MET A 269 3.43 2.82 -0.66
C MET A 269 3.87 3.11 -2.11
N ALA A 270 3.40 4.21 -2.71
CA ALA A 270 3.75 4.62 -4.06
C ALA A 270 5.06 5.41 -4.17
N VAL A 271 5.65 5.85 -3.06
CA VAL A 271 6.92 6.62 -3.05
C VAL A 271 8.08 5.81 -2.45
N SER A 272 9.32 6.32 -2.62
CA SER A 272 10.52 5.64 -2.13
C SER A 272 10.49 5.48 -0.60
N PRO A 273 11.14 4.45 -0.02
CA PRO A 273 11.24 4.31 1.44
C PRO A 273 11.85 5.55 2.13
N ASN A 274 12.76 6.27 1.45
CA ASN A 274 13.33 7.51 1.97
C ASN A 274 12.26 8.61 2.08
N VAL A 275 11.45 8.80 1.03
CA VAL A 275 10.33 9.74 1.05
C VAL A 275 9.29 9.34 2.09
N GLN A 276 8.95 8.05 2.19
CA GLN A 276 8.02 7.53 3.22
C GLN A 276 8.48 7.96 4.62
N LYS A 277 9.73 7.66 4.97
CA LYS A 277 10.31 8.01 6.27
C LYS A 277 10.23 9.51 6.55
N ARG A 278 10.68 10.33 5.60
CA ARG A 278 10.68 11.80 5.74
C ARG A 278 9.26 12.37 5.89
N VAL A 279 8.27 11.83 5.16
CA VAL A 279 6.86 12.21 5.32
C VAL A 279 6.37 11.87 6.73
N LEU A 280 6.60 10.64 7.20
CA LEU A 280 6.11 10.16 8.50
C LEU A 280 6.75 10.92 9.68
N GLU A 281 8.03 11.28 9.58
CA GLU A 281 8.75 12.13 10.54
C GLU A 281 8.14 13.54 10.65
N ASN A 282 7.69 14.10 9.51
CA ASN A 282 7.11 15.44 9.45
C ASN A 282 5.63 15.51 9.86
N LEU A 283 4.94 14.37 10.00
CA LEU A 283 3.56 14.34 10.48
C LEU A 283 3.50 14.65 11.98
N GLU A 284 2.85 15.77 12.33
CA GLU A 284 2.65 16.16 13.72
C GLU A 284 1.77 15.13 14.46
N SER A 285 2.18 14.79 15.68
CA SER A 285 1.30 14.10 16.62
C SER A 285 0.15 15.02 17.02
N HIS A 286 -1.02 14.45 17.32
CA HIS A 286 -2.17 15.23 17.75
C HIS A 286 -1.84 16.05 19.02
N LYS A 287 -2.04 17.37 18.98
CA LYS A 287 -1.90 18.25 20.15
C LYS A 287 -3.19 18.20 20.97
N VAL A 288 -3.04 17.95 22.27
CA VAL A 288 -4.05 18.03 23.36
C VAL A 288 -4.74 16.69 23.70
N GLU A 289 -4.40 16.19 24.89
CA GLU A 289 -5.17 15.26 25.74
C GLU A 289 -5.78 14.03 25.02
N SER A 290 -4.96 13.12 24.46
CA SER A 290 -5.49 11.86 23.89
C SER A 290 -6.09 10.99 24.98
N LYS A 291 -7.37 11.24 25.25
CA LYS A 291 -8.29 10.16 25.59
C LYS A 291 -8.51 9.43 24.28
N PHE A 292 -8.21 8.13 24.24
CA PHE A 292 -9.09 7.07 23.72
C PHE A 292 -8.40 5.99 22.89
N ILE A 293 -8.92 4.77 23.13
CA ILE A 293 -8.57 3.43 22.63
C ILE A 293 -7.09 3.05 22.83
N ASN A 294 -6.78 2.59 24.04
CA ASN A 294 -5.61 1.73 24.28
C ASN A 294 -5.81 0.43 23.49
N ILE A 295 -5.48 0.42 22.21
CA ILE A 295 -5.39 -0.79 21.40
C ILE A 295 -4.09 -1.46 21.80
N ALA A 296 -4.15 -2.70 22.25
CA ALA A 296 -2.95 -3.51 22.40
C ALA A 296 -2.54 -3.99 21.01
N TYR A 297 -1.31 -3.69 20.58
CA TYR A 297 -0.74 -4.18 19.34
C TYR A 297 -0.16 -5.59 19.50
#